data_AF-A0A1I7RJI8-F1
#
_entry.id   AF-A0A1I7RJI8-F1
#
_cell.length_a   1.000
_cell.length_b   1.000
_cell.length_c   1.000
_cell.angle_alpha   90.00
_cell.angle_beta   90.00
_cell.angle_gamma   90.00
#
_symmetry.space_group_name_H-M   'P 1'
#
loop_
_entity.id
_entity.type
_entity.pdbx_description
1 polymer ?
#
loop_
_entity_poly.entity_id
_entity_poly.type
_entity_poly.pdbx_seq_one_letter_code
_entity_poly.pdbx_strand_id
1 'polypeptide(L)'
;MTEPEELSETERTCRRCLIFGYRFVWATFVSWQLFDFLFSPIWMHGYLWSLNLPVDTDFSDKTAGHILDHQLRKVGPIEKILDSALVVASIIVVLRISGYSERNHTVWEWLRLSMYLGAFSAFARCTQTKQRLFTVLHDIFFIYLNIFLTGIIMTIRWPEKRAQQVENSTVDLNNANEEVHSEPIKTSEEPEKRQLEVHNEAAILRSG
;
A
#
# COMPACT_ATOMS: atom_id res chain seq x y z
N MET A 1 2.94 -31.56 -13.97
CA MET A 1 4.03 -30.60 -14.27
C MET A 1 3.80 -30.11 -15.69
N THR A 2 3.22 -28.93 -15.86
CA THR A 2 3.22 -28.22 -17.14
C THR A 2 4.54 -27.49 -17.25
N GLU A 3 5.27 -27.71 -18.34
CA GLU A 3 6.54 -27.00 -18.59
C GLU A 3 6.32 -25.48 -18.57
N PRO A 4 7.31 -24.70 -18.11
CA PRO A 4 7.21 -23.25 -18.11
C PRO A 4 7.06 -22.76 -19.55
N GLU A 5 5.91 -22.15 -19.84
CA GLU A 5 5.61 -21.55 -21.15
C GLU A 5 6.69 -20.50 -21.50
N GLU A 6 7.53 -20.79 -22.49
CA GLU A 6 8.56 -19.86 -22.97
C GLU A 6 7.91 -18.72 -23.76
N LEU A 7 7.46 -17.70 -23.03
CA LEU A 7 6.84 -16.50 -23.59
C LEU A 7 7.90 -15.54 -24.15
N SER A 8 7.66 -15.01 -25.36
CA SER A 8 8.43 -13.91 -25.94
C SER A 8 8.43 -12.67 -25.02
N GLU A 9 9.52 -11.89 -25.02
CA GLU A 9 9.62 -10.65 -24.22
C GLU A 9 8.51 -9.64 -24.56
N THR A 10 8.12 -9.60 -25.83
CA THR A 10 7.03 -8.74 -26.32
C THR A 10 5.68 -9.16 -25.72
N GLU A 11 5.41 -10.46 -25.69
CA GLU A 11 4.19 -11.02 -25.11
C GLU A 11 4.15 -10.81 -23.60
N ARG A 12 5.28 -11.00 -22.91
CA ARG A 12 5.41 -10.75 -21.47
C ARG A 12 5.11 -9.28 -21.14
N THR A 13 5.61 -8.35 -21.95
CA THR A 13 5.35 -6.91 -21.80
C THR A 13 3.88 -6.59 -22.05
N CYS A 14 3.31 -7.11 -23.14
CA CYS A 14 1.90 -6.94 -23.48
C CYS A 14 0.98 -7.45 -22.35
N ARG A 15 1.22 -8.67 -21.85
CA ARG A 15 0.46 -9.24 -20.72
C ARG A 15 0.58 -8.37 -19.47
N ARG A 16 1.76 -7.84 -19.14
CA ARG A 16 1.92 -6.91 -18.01
C ARG A 16 1.13 -5.62 -18.19
N CYS A 17 1.16 -5.03 -19.39
CA CYS A 17 0.38 -3.83 -19.71
C CYS A 17 -1.12 -4.09 -19.63
N LEU A 18 -1.62 -5.20 -20.16
CA LEU A 18 -3.04 -5.57 -20.10
C LEU A 18 -3.50 -5.81 -18.66
N ILE A 19 -2.71 -6.55 -17.86
CA ILE A 19 -3.03 -6.78 -16.44
C ILE A 19 -3.05 -5.45 -15.68
N PHE A 20 -2.08 -4.57 -15.92
CA PHE A 20 -2.05 -3.26 -15.30
C PHE A 20 -3.26 -2.41 -15.72
N GLY A 21 -3.56 -2.34 -17.01
CA GLY A 21 -4.71 -1.60 -17.55
C GLY A 21 -6.04 -2.10 -16.99
N TYR A 22 -6.22 -3.41 -16.91
CA TYR A 22 -7.40 -4.02 -16.29
C TYR A 22 -7.55 -3.63 -14.81
N ARG A 23 -6.45 -3.71 -14.04
CA ARG A 23 -6.45 -3.31 -12.62
C ARG A 23 -6.73 -1.83 -12.45
N PHE A 24 -6.17 -0.99 -13.32
CA PHE A 24 -6.40 0.44 -13.32
C PHE A 24 -7.89 0.75 -13.53
N VAL A 25 -8.50 0.17 -14.57
CA VAL A 25 -9.93 0.33 -14.85
C VAL A 25 -10.79 -0.13 -13.67
N TRP A 26 -10.45 -1.28 -13.06
CA TRP A 26 -11.17 -1.79 -11.90
C TRP A 26 -11.03 -0.91 -10.67
N ALA A 27 -9.82 -0.41 -10.39
CA ALA A 27 -9.58 0.53 -9.30
C ALA A 27 -10.35 1.83 -9.52
N THR A 28 -10.36 2.39 -10.74
CA THR A 28 -11.15 3.57 -11.10
C THR A 28 -12.64 3.33 -10.88
N PHE A 29 -13.16 2.18 -11.32
CA PHE A 29 -14.55 1.80 -11.10
C PHE A 29 -14.89 1.73 -9.61
N VAL A 30 -14.09 1.04 -8.81
CA VAL A 30 -14.29 0.93 -7.36
C VAL A 30 -14.21 2.31 -6.69
N SER A 31 -13.26 3.15 -7.09
CA SER A 31 -13.10 4.51 -6.58
C SER A 31 -14.34 5.37 -6.86
N TRP A 32 -14.85 5.30 -8.08
CA TRP A 32 -16.07 5.99 -8.50
C TRP A 32 -17.30 5.51 -7.73
N GLN A 33 -17.50 4.19 -7.62
CA GLN A 33 -18.62 3.61 -6.87
C GLN A 33 -18.54 3.96 -5.38
N LEU A 34 -17.34 3.96 -4.81
CA LEU A 34 -17.13 4.32 -3.42
C LEU A 34 -17.48 5.80 -3.18
N PHE A 35 -17.12 6.67 -4.12
CA PHE A 35 -17.50 8.08 -4.07
C PHE A 35 -19.02 8.24 -4.14
N ASP A 36 -19.68 7.64 -5.13
CA ASP A 36 -21.14 7.74 -5.25
C ASP A 36 -21.87 7.13 -4.03
N PHE A 37 -21.36 6.06 -3.44
CA PHE A 37 -21.93 5.49 -2.22
C PHE A 37 -21.74 6.40 -0.99
N LEU A 38 -20.54 6.94 -0.78
CA LEU A 38 -20.24 7.76 0.40
C LEU A 38 -20.83 9.17 0.31
N PHE A 39 -20.85 9.78 -0.87
CA PHE A 39 -21.26 11.18 -1.00
C PHE A 39 -22.68 11.36 -1.53
N SER A 40 -23.39 10.28 -1.89
CA SER A 40 -24.78 10.40 -2.32
C SER A 40 -25.71 10.75 -1.15
N PRO A 41 -26.52 11.81 -1.28
CA PRO A 41 -27.49 12.22 -0.27
C PRO A 41 -28.67 11.25 -0.16
N ILE A 42 -28.76 10.22 -1.02
CA ILE A 42 -29.70 9.09 -0.84
C ILE A 42 -29.37 8.35 0.46
N TRP A 43 -28.08 8.27 0.82
CA TRP A 43 -27.63 7.63 2.05
C TRP A 43 -27.50 8.65 3.18
N MET A 44 -27.74 8.21 4.42
CA MET A 44 -27.77 9.09 5.58
C MET A 44 -26.44 9.83 5.81
N HIS A 45 -25.31 9.15 5.65
CA HIS A 45 -23.98 9.75 5.80
C HIS A 45 -23.69 10.80 4.71
N GLY A 46 -24.05 10.52 3.45
CA GLY A 46 -23.91 11.46 2.34
C GLY A 46 -24.89 12.64 2.42
N TYR A 47 -26.08 12.43 2.99
CA TYR A 47 -27.05 13.49 3.26
C TYR A 47 -26.53 14.45 4.32
N LEU A 48 -26.07 13.93 5.46
CA LEU A 48 -25.44 14.72 6.52
C LEU A 48 -24.19 15.44 6.02
N TRP A 49 -23.39 14.81 5.17
CA TRP A 49 -22.24 15.46 4.56
C TRP A 49 -22.68 16.65 3.70
N SER A 50 -23.69 16.45 2.85
CA SER A 50 -24.23 17.48 1.96
C SER A 50 -24.80 18.69 2.70
N LEU A 51 -25.47 18.48 3.84
CA LEU A 51 -25.99 19.55 4.70
C LEU A 51 -24.89 20.35 5.42
N ASN A 52 -23.72 19.75 5.63
CA ASN A 52 -22.60 20.37 6.33
C ASN A 52 -21.56 20.98 5.39
N LEU A 53 -21.79 20.95 4.07
CA LEU A 53 -20.96 21.66 3.11
C LEU A 53 -21.14 23.17 3.26
N PRO A 54 -20.05 23.96 3.18
CA PRO A 54 -20.14 25.41 3.13
C PRO A 54 -20.60 25.85 1.73
N VAL A 55 -21.88 25.65 1.41
CA VAL A 55 -22.49 26.10 0.14
C VAL A 55 -23.47 27.22 0.45
N ASP A 56 -23.52 28.24 -0.40
CA ASP A 56 -24.45 29.38 -0.27
C ASP A 56 -25.95 28.98 -0.37
N THR A 57 -26.23 27.71 -0.73
CA THR A 57 -27.57 27.17 -0.83
C THR A 57 -27.92 26.41 0.44
N ASP A 58 -28.93 26.88 1.16
CA ASP A 58 -29.48 26.13 2.28
C ASP A 58 -30.25 24.90 1.77
N PHE A 59 -29.85 23.73 2.25
CA PHE A 59 -30.43 22.44 1.91
C PHE A 59 -31.25 21.84 3.07
N SER A 60 -31.34 22.53 4.22
CA SER A 60 -32.03 22.03 5.42
C SER A 60 -33.48 21.63 5.18
N ASP A 61 -34.19 22.37 4.31
CA ASP A 61 -35.60 22.12 3.96
C ASP A 61 -35.79 21.27 2.69
N LYS A 62 -34.70 20.76 2.08
CA LYS A 62 -34.77 20.05 0.79
C LYS A 62 -34.68 18.53 0.98
N THR A 63 -35.44 17.81 0.16
CA THR A 63 -35.37 16.34 0.14
C THR A 63 -34.04 15.86 -0.42
N ALA A 64 -33.62 14.65 -0.02
CA ALA A 64 -32.42 14.00 -0.53
C ALA A 64 -32.33 13.95 -2.07
N GLY A 65 -33.46 13.69 -2.74
CA GLY A 65 -33.54 13.69 -4.20
C GLY A 65 -33.23 15.06 -4.82
N HIS A 66 -33.70 16.14 -4.21
CA HIS A 66 -33.41 17.50 -4.68
C HIS A 66 -31.93 17.86 -4.54
N ILE A 67 -31.30 17.40 -3.46
CA ILE A 67 -29.85 17.59 -3.24
C ILE A 67 -29.06 16.79 -4.29
N LEU A 68 -29.48 15.55 -4.55
CA LEU A 68 -28.85 14.70 -5.56
C LEU A 68 -28.94 15.33 -6.95
N ASP A 69 -30.12 15.80 -7.35
CA ASP A 69 -30.33 16.45 -8.65
C ASP A 69 -29.45 17.70 -8.80
N HIS A 70 -29.32 18.48 -7.72
CA HIS A 70 -28.43 19.63 -7.70
C HIS A 70 -26.96 19.24 -7.87
N GLN A 71 -26.51 18.16 -7.22
CA GLN A 71 -25.15 17.64 -7.36
C GLN A 71 -24.89 17.11 -8.77
N LEU A 72 -25.82 16.34 -9.34
CA LEU A 72 -25.70 15.78 -10.70
C LEU A 72 -25.72 16.86 -11.79
N ARG A 73 -26.40 17.98 -11.56
CA ARG A 73 -26.36 19.15 -12.45
C ARG A 73 -25.02 19.88 -12.41
N LYS A 74 -24.33 19.86 -11.26
CA LYS A 74 -23.03 20.52 -11.10
C LYS A 74 -21.86 19.67 -11.57
N VAL A 75 -21.94 18.35 -11.38
CA VAL A 75 -20.86 17.42 -11.75
C VAL A 75 -21.44 16.26 -12.54
N GLY A 76 -21.07 16.19 -13.81
CA GLY A 76 -21.54 15.15 -14.72
C GLY A 76 -20.90 13.79 -14.47
N PRO A 77 -21.50 12.69 -15.00
CA PRO A 77 -20.93 11.34 -14.85
C PRO A 77 -19.50 11.21 -15.41
N ILE A 78 -19.19 11.88 -16.52
CA ILE A 78 -17.87 11.83 -17.14
C ILE A 78 -16.82 12.50 -16.24
N GLU A 79 -17.16 13.65 -15.64
CA GLU A 79 -16.27 14.37 -14.74
C GLU A 79 -15.96 13.53 -13.49
N LYS A 80 -16.96 12.82 -12.95
CA LYS A 80 -16.77 11.88 -11.83
C LYS A 80 -15.82 10.74 -12.18
N ILE A 81 -15.94 10.18 -13.38
CA ILE A 81 -15.04 9.10 -13.84
C ILE A 81 -13.62 9.63 -14.02
N LEU A 82 -13.45 10.82 -14.61
CA LEU A 82 -12.15 11.45 -14.78
C LEU A 82 -11.49 11.80 -13.43
N ASP A 83 -12.25 12.34 -12.49
CA ASP A 83 -11.78 12.62 -11.14
C ASP A 83 -11.34 11.34 -10.41
N SER A 84 -12.17 10.29 -10.50
CA SER A 84 -11.85 8.96 -9.93
C SER A 84 -10.58 8.36 -10.56
N ALA A 85 -10.40 8.52 -11.87
CA ALA A 85 -9.20 8.07 -12.58
C ALA A 85 -7.95 8.83 -12.12
N LEU A 86 -8.06 10.15 -11.90
CA LEU A 86 -6.97 11.00 -11.42
C LEU A 86 -6.59 10.66 -9.98
N VAL A 87 -7.57 10.40 -9.11
CA VAL A 87 -7.33 9.95 -7.73
C VAL A 87 -6.59 8.62 -7.73
N VAL A 88 -7.05 7.64 -8.50
CA VAL A 88 -6.38 6.33 -8.62
C VAL A 88 -4.97 6.47 -9.19
N ALA A 89 -4.77 7.30 -10.21
CA ALA A 89 -3.44 7.58 -10.76
C ALA A 89 -2.50 8.17 -9.70
N SER A 90 -3.00 9.10 -8.88
CA SER A 90 -2.24 9.72 -7.79
C SER A 90 -1.83 8.68 -6.73
N ILE A 91 -2.73 7.77 -6.36
CA ILE A 91 -2.44 6.65 -5.44
C ILE A 91 -1.38 5.72 -6.03
N ILE A 92 -1.44 5.43 -7.33
CA ILE A 92 -0.44 4.63 -8.04
C ILE A 92 0.93 5.32 -8.02
N VAL A 93 0.99 6.63 -8.25
CA VAL A 93 2.26 7.38 -8.17
C VAL A 93 2.85 7.30 -6.77
N VAL A 94 2.04 7.49 -5.72
CA VAL A 94 2.49 7.34 -4.33
C VAL A 94 3.01 5.92 -4.08
N LEU A 95 2.27 4.90 -4.52
CA LEU A 95 2.68 3.49 -4.43
C LEU A 95 4.04 3.23 -5.09
N ARG A 96 4.28 3.83 -6.27
CA ARG A 96 5.54 3.70 -7.01
C ARG A 96 6.68 4.39 -6.27
N ILE A 97 6.49 5.64 -5.83
CA ILE A 97 7.51 6.43 -5.12
C ILE A 97 7.86 5.78 -3.78
N SER A 98 6.87 5.24 -3.07
CA SER A 98 7.09 4.57 -1.78
C SER A 98 7.77 3.20 -1.91
N GLY A 99 8.17 2.75 -3.10
CA GLY A 99 8.92 1.51 -3.30
C GLY A 99 8.10 0.24 -3.12
N TYR A 100 6.77 0.34 -3.02
CA TYR A 100 5.87 -0.81 -2.83
C TYR A 100 5.86 -1.78 -4.02
N SER A 101 6.46 -1.38 -5.14
CA SER A 101 6.65 -2.25 -6.31
C SER A 101 7.78 -3.26 -6.13
N GLU A 102 8.74 -3.01 -5.22
CA GLU A 102 10.02 -3.73 -5.17
C GLU A 102 10.12 -4.72 -4.00
N ARG A 103 9.33 -4.54 -2.92
CA ARG A 103 9.35 -5.39 -1.73
C ARG A 103 8.02 -6.08 -1.45
N ASN A 104 8.08 -7.22 -0.75
CA ASN A 104 6.89 -7.90 -0.25
C ASN A 104 6.38 -7.13 0.98
N HIS A 105 5.29 -6.39 0.82
CA HIS A 105 4.67 -5.66 1.91
C HIS A 105 3.52 -6.44 2.52
N THR A 106 3.40 -6.38 3.84
CA THR A 106 2.26 -6.94 4.54
C THR A 106 1.02 -6.07 4.35
N VAL A 107 -0.17 -6.67 4.39
CA VAL A 107 -1.45 -5.92 4.36
C VAL A 107 -1.51 -4.91 5.51
N TRP A 108 -0.85 -5.20 6.62
CA TRP A 108 -0.77 -4.33 7.79
C TRP A 108 0.03 -3.04 7.55
N GLU A 109 1.14 -3.11 6.80
CA GLU A 109 1.88 -1.92 6.38
C GLU A 109 1.03 -1.04 5.47
N TRP A 110 0.26 -1.67 4.56
CA TRP A 110 -0.65 -0.96 3.68
C TRP A 110 -1.74 -0.22 4.45
N LEU A 111 -2.33 -0.89 5.44
CA LEU A 111 -3.31 -0.31 6.34
C LEU A 111 -2.74 0.91 7.11
N ARG A 112 -1.49 0.82 7.58
CA ARG A 112 -0.83 1.96 8.25
C ARG A 112 -0.58 3.12 7.30
N LEU A 113 -0.12 2.85 6.08
CA LEU A 113 0.12 3.89 5.09
C LEU A 113 -1.17 4.63 4.71
N SER A 114 -2.26 3.89 4.47
CA SER A 114 -3.55 4.51 4.15
C SER A 114 -4.08 5.37 5.30
N MET A 115 -3.86 4.96 6.56
CA MET A 115 -4.18 5.78 7.73
C MET A 115 -3.35 7.07 7.78
N TYR A 116 -2.04 7.02 7.52
CA TYR A 116 -1.19 8.21 7.53
C TYR A 116 -1.55 9.19 6.41
N LEU A 117 -1.80 8.70 5.20
CA LEU A 117 -2.22 9.54 4.06
C LEU A 117 -3.62 10.13 4.30
N GLY A 118 -4.53 9.34 4.89
CA GLY A 118 -5.85 9.81 5.34
C GLY A 118 -5.73 10.93 6.37
N ALA A 119 -4.88 10.77 7.39
CA ALA A 119 -4.65 11.80 8.41
C ALA A 119 -3.98 13.06 7.84
N PHE A 120 -3.01 12.91 6.93
CA PHE A 120 -2.35 14.05 6.30
C PHE A 120 -3.31 14.85 5.42
N SER A 121 -4.12 14.16 4.61
CA SER A 121 -5.16 14.82 3.80
C SER A 121 -6.23 15.49 4.65
N ALA A 122 -6.60 14.91 5.80
CA ALA A 122 -7.45 15.55 6.81
C ALA A 122 -6.89 16.90 7.24
N PHE A 123 -5.62 16.90 7.63
CA PHE A 123 -4.96 18.08 8.17
C PHE A 123 -4.87 19.19 7.11
N ALA A 124 -4.54 18.82 5.86
CA ALA A 124 -4.57 19.74 4.73
C ALA A 124 -5.97 20.32 4.49
N ARG A 125 -7.03 19.50 4.56
CA ARG A 125 -8.42 19.97 4.41
C ARG A 125 -8.88 20.89 5.54
N CYS A 126 -8.53 20.57 6.79
CA CYS A 126 -8.82 21.42 7.96
C CYS A 126 -8.17 22.80 7.85
N THR A 127 -6.98 22.90 7.25
CA THR A 127 -6.29 24.19 7.07
C THR A 127 -6.86 24.99 5.89
N GLN A 128 -7.30 24.31 4.83
CA GLN A 128 -7.87 24.95 3.64
C GLN A 128 -9.33 25.39 3.81
N THR A 129 -10.11 24.64 4.59
CA THR A 129 -11.56 24.85 4.69
C THR A 129 -11.98 24.87 6.15
N LYS A 130 -12.78 25.87 6.54
CA LYS A 130 -13.45 25.91 7.86
C LYS A 130 -14.61 24.90 7.88
N GLN A 131 -14.33 23.65 7.57
CA GLN A 131 -15.30 22.57 7.54
C GLN A 131 -15.68 22.12 8.95
N ARG A 132 -16.90 21.60 9.09
CA ARG A 132 -17.37 20.97 10.33
C ARG A 132 -16.70 19.61 10.52
N LEU A 133 -16.50 19.21 11.78
CA LEU A 133 -15.81 17.97 12.14
C LEU A 133 -16.38 16.73 11.44
N PHE A 134 -17.71 16.64 11.28
CA PHE A 134 -18.36 15.51 10.60
C PHE A 134 -17.93 15.40 9.13
N THR A 135 -17.93 16.50 8.39
CA THR A 135 -17.52 16.56 6.97
C THR A 135 -16.07 16.12 6.83
N VAL A 136 -15.21 16.60 7.72
CA VAL A 136 -13.78 16.22 7.74
C VAL A 136 -13.64 14.72 8.00
N LEU A 137 -14.27 14.17 9.05
CA LEU A 137 -14.18 12.74 9.37
C LEU A 137 -14.67 11.85 8.23
N HIS A 138 -15.74 12.26 7.57
CA HIS A 138 -16.31 11.56 6.44
C HIS A 138 -15.35 11.54 5.23
N ASP A 139 -14.74 12.69 4.91
CA ASP A 139 -13.74 12.80 3.84
C ASP A 139 -12.48 11.95 4.15
N ILE A 140 -12.01 11.95 5.41
CA ILE A 140 -10.89 11.09 5.85
C ILE A 140 -11.21 9.62 5.61
N PHE A 141 -12.41 9.20 6.03
CA PHE A 141 -12.83 7.81 5.90
C PHE A 141 -12.86 7.38 4.43
N PHE A 142 -13.38 8.24 3.55
CA PHE A 142 -13.34 8.01 2.11
C PHE A 142 -11.90 7.86 1.59
N ILE A 143 -11.01 8.81 1.91
CA ILE A 143 -9.63 8.79 1.41
C ILE A 143 -8.89 7.55 1.90
N TYR A 144 -9.02 7.22 3.18
CA TYR A 144 -8.47 6.01 3.76
C TYR A 144 -8.95 4.74 3.02
N LEU A 145 -10.27 4.60 2.84
CA LEU A 145 -10.86 3.40 2.24
C LEU A 145 -10.50 3.29 0.76
N ASN A 146 -10.47 4.42 0.05
CA ASN A 146 -10.13 4.49 -1.37
C ASN A 146 -8.67 4.11 -1.62
N ILE A 147 -7.73 4.66 -0.83
CA ILE A 147 -6.31 4.28 -0.88
C ILE A 147 -6.18 2.79 -0.58
N PHE A 148 -6.82 2.32 0.50
CA PHE A 148 -6.72 0.93 0.92
C PHE A 148 -7.18 -0.04 -0.19
N LEU A 149 -8.39 0.14 -0.72
CA LEU A 149 -8.96 -0.72 -1.76
C LEU A 149 -8.18 -0.61 -3.09
N THR A 150 -7.81 0.59 -3.51
CA THR A 150 -6.99 0.79 -4.71
C THR A 150 -5.66 0.06 -4.59
N GLY A 151 -5.01 0.15 -3.44
CA GLY A 151 -3.78 -0.59 -3.20
C GLY A 151 -3.96 -2.09 -3.25
N ILE A 152 -5.03 -2.64 -2.65
CA ILE A 152 -5.33 -4.08 -2.75
C ILE A 152 -5.50 -4.50 -4.21
N ILE A 153 -6.30 -3.77 -4.99
CA ILE A 153 -6.56 -4.08 -6.40
C ILE A 153 -5.25 -4.08 -7.21
N MET A 154 -4.38 -3.10 -6.95
CA MET A 154 -3.10 -2.97 -7.65
C MET A 154 -2.05 -4.00 -7.18
N THR A 155 -2.06 -4.38 -5.91
CA THR A 155 -0.99 -5.20 -5.29
C THR A 155 -1.33 -6.69 -5.17
N ILE A 156 -2.59 -7.10 -5.28
CA ILE A 156 -2.97 -8.53 -5.27
C ILE A 156 -2.14 -9.27 -6.32
N ARG A 157 -1.32 -10.23 -5.89
CA ARG A 157 -0.62 -11.17 -6.78
C ARG A 157 -1.42 -12.47 -6.82
N TRP A 158 -1.68 -12.98 -8.01
CA TRP A 158 -2.41 -14.25 -8.20
C TRP A 158 -1.63 -15.41 -7.54
N PRO A 159 -2.32 -16.42 -6.96
CA PRO A 159 -1.71 -17.46 -6.13
C PRO A 159 -0.56 -18.22 -6.79
N GLU A 160 -0.60 -18.48 -8.09
CA GLU A 160 0.48 -19.19 -8.81
C GLU A 160 1.81 -18.41 -8.80
N LYS A 161 1.75 -17.09 -8.97
CA LYS A 161 2.94 -16.22 -8.90
C LYS A 161 3.43 -16.01 -7.47
N ARG A 162 2.53 -16.15 -6.48
CA ARG A 162 2.89 -16.13 -5.05
C ARG A 162 3.61 -17.43 -4.67
N ALA A 163 3.14 -18.58 -5.15
CA ALA A 163 3.75 -19.88 -4.89
C ALA A 163 5.17 -19.96 -5.48
N GLN A 164 5.35 -19.61 -6.76
CA GLN A 164 6.66 -19.59 -7.42
C GLN A 164 7.64 -18.59 -6.77
N GLN A 165 7.15 -17.46 -6.27
CA GLN A 165 8.01 -16.48 -5.61
C GLN A 165 8.42 -16.91 -4.20
N VAL A 166 7.52 -17.55 -3.43
CA VAL A 166 7.86 -18.14 -2.14
C VAL A 166 8.90 -19.24 -2.33
N GLU A 167 8.70 -20.11 -3.32
CA GLU A 167 9.62 -21.19 -3.66
C GLU A 167 11.01 -20.66 -4.04
N ASN A 168 11.10 -19.66 -4.93
CA ASN A 168 12.38 -19.04 -5.30
C ASN A 168 13.06 -18.33 -4.10
N SER A 169 12.30 -17.60 -3.27
CA SER A 169 12.88 -16.95 -2.08
C SER A 169 13.39 -17.95 -1.02
N THR A 170 12.74 -19.12 -0.88
CA THR A 170 13.26 -20.19 -0.02
C THR A 170 14.51 -20.86 -0.58
N VAL A 171 14.61 -21.00 -1.90
CA VAL A 171 15.81 -21.53 -2.56
C VAL A 171 16.99 -20.57 -2.39
N ASP A 172 16.78 -19.27 -2.57
CA ASP A 172 17.82 -18.25 -2.37
C ASP A 172 18.35 -18.21 -0.91
N LEU A 173 17.45 -18.35 0.07
CA LEU A 173 17.83 -18.44 1.50
C LEU A 173 18.62 -19.70 1.83
N ASN A 174 18.26 -20.83 1.24
CA ASN A 174 18.97 -22.10 1.45
C ASN A 174 20.36 -22.08 0.80
N ASN A 175 20.48 -21.53 -0.42
CA ASN A 175 21.77 -21.38 -1.10
C ASN A 175 22.69 -20.41 -0.34
N ALA A 176 22.16 -19.31 0.20
CA ALA A 176 22.92 -18.38 1.04
C ALA A 176 23.40 -19.03 2.35
N ASN A 177 22.60 -19.91 2.95
CA ASN A 177 23.02 -20.68 4.14
C ASN A 177 24.05 -21.76 3.82
N GLU A 178 23.99 -22.38 2.64
CA GLU A 178 25.01 -23.34 2.20
C GLU A 178 26.36 -22.64 1.90
N GLU A 179 26.36 -21.45 1.30
CA GLU A 179 27.60 -20.67 1.12
C GLU A 179 28.25 -20.31 2.48
N VAL A 180 27.45 -19.91 3.48
CA VAL A 180 27.94 -19.60 4.85
C VAL A 180 28.47 -20.84 5.58
N HIS A 181 27.94 -22.03 5.33
CA HIS A 181 28.45 -23.29 5.91
C HIS A 181 29.61 -23.93 5.11
N SER A 182 29.84 -23.47 3.88
CA SER A 182 30.96 -23.93 3.05
C SER A 182 32.24 -23.09 3.20
N GLU A 183 32.18 -21.94 3.90
CA GLU A 183 33.41 -21.31 4.38
C GLU A 183 34.12 -22.27 5.33
N PRO A 184 35.37 -22.68 5.02
CA PRO A 184 36.11 -23.56 5.89
C PRO A 184 36.25 -22.86 7.23
N ILE A 185 35.68 -23.47 8.28
CA ILE A 185 36.04 -23.21 9.66
C ILE A 185 37.56 -23.34 9.68
N LYS A 186 38.26 -22.19 9.70
CA LYS A 186 39.68 -22.17 10.08
C LYS A 186 39.69 -22.70 11.50
N THR A 187 39.95 -23.99 11.63
CA THR A 187 40.30 -24.63 12.89
C THR A 187 41.45 -23.85 13.46
N SER A 188 41.13 -22.95 14.38
CA SER A 188 42.07 -22.31 15.29
C SER A 188 42.57 -23.41 16.23
N GLU A 189 43.52 -24.20 15.75
CA GLU A 189 44.42 -24.98 16.60
C GLU A 189 45.37 -24.00 17.32
N GLU A 190 44.87 -23.18 18.25
CA GLU A 190 45.76 -22.58 19.25
C GLU A 190 45.03 -22.05 20.51
N PRO A 191 44.61 -22.93 21.45
CA PRO A 191 44.45 -22.51 22.83
C PRO A 191 45.46 -23.15 23.79
N GLU A 192 46.23 -24.16 23.37
CA GLU A 192 47.01 -24.96 24.32
C GLU A 192 48.45 -24.47 24.55
N LYS A 193 49.05 -23.73 23.61
CA LYS A 193 50.41 -23.18 23.80
C LYS A 193 50.46 -21.95 24.71
N ARG A 194 49.35 -21.19 24.81
CA ARG A 194 49.31 -19.95 25.59
C ARG A 194 49.10 -20.17 27.10
N GLN A 195 48.65 -21.36 27.52
CA GLN A 195 48.56 -21.69 28.96
C GLN A 195 49.87 -22.20 29.55
N LEU A 196 50.77 -22.76 28.74
CA LEU A 196 52.09 -23.24 29.18
C LEU A 196 53.10 -22.09 29.40
N GLU A 197 53.01 -20.99 28.66
CA GLU A 197 53.86 -19.80 28.90
C GLU A 197 53.44 -19.03 30.15
N VAL A 198 52.14 -18.86 30.40
CA VAL A 198 51.63 -18.13 31.58
C VAL A 198 51.93 -18.88 32.89
N HIS A 199 52.01 -20.21 32.86
CA HIS A 199 52.34 -20.98 34.06
C HIS A 199 53.84 -20.98 34.41
N ASN A 200 54.72 -20.83 33.41
CA ASN A 200 56.17 -20.74 33.64
C ASN A 200 56.64 -19.35 34.09
N GLU A 201 55.99 -18.25 33.66
CA GLU A 201 56.32 -16.92 34.19
C GLU A 201 55.89 -16.73 35.66
N ALA A 202 54.79 -17.36 36.09
CA ALA A 202 54.31 -17.29 37.47
C ALA A 202 55.20 -18.05 38.48
N ALA A 203 55.98 -19.03 38.03
CA ALA A 203 56.89 -19.80 38.87
C ALA A 203 58.21 -19.06 39.16
N ILE A 204 58.69 -18.23 38.23
CA ILE A 204 59.97 -17.51 38.35
C ILE A 204 59.86 -16.30 39.30
N LEU A 205 58.66 -15.72 39.46
CA LEU A 205 58.41 -14.56 40.33
C LEU A 205 58.13 -14.91 41.81
N ARG A 206 58.10 -16.19 42.20
CA ARG A 206 57.87 -16.63 43.59
C ARG A 206 59.10 -17.18 44.32
N SER A 207 60.28 -17.19 43.69
CA SER A 207 61.52 -17.68 44.28
C SER A 207 62.66 -16.65 44.31
N GLY A 208 62.34 -15.35 44.28
CA GLY A 208 63.28 -14.25 44.46
C GLY A 208 63.04 -13.51 45.77
#